data_AF-A0A2R7Z3A1-F1
#
_entry.id   AF-A0A2R7Z3A1-F1
#
_cell.length_a   1.000
_cell.length_b   1.000
_cell.length_c   1.000
_cell.angle_alpha   90.00
_cell.angle_beta   90.00
_cell.angle_gamma   90.00
#
_symmetry.space_group_name_H-M   'P 1'
#
loop_
_entity.id
_entity.type
_entity.pdbx_description
1 polymer ?
#
loop_
_entity_poly.entity_id
_entity_poly.type
_entity_poly.pdbx_seq_one_letter_code
_entity_poly.pdbx_strand_id
1 'polypeptide(L)'
;MTRPRLLEDRLAEHVERLGEEHPPIDLASVDFTVHDPEGFSRRFGHVLDYMARVELEVDRNVLELMTMLPDPPEVDRRFYADVWQPQEIRHGLILDELQVRVGRPPATPDTDSVGAKIKVLGALGRIDALQDVSRMLYYLTGMATERSAVLAYNLLHDGVTELGETAVAATVVAPIRRQEPGHYAFYKMSSQGLAPQLAGWQRWLVRRLRTLSFAPVGVNDDEQRADFGEVMMALGIDRDLESFAETIARVERDLLWAREAGMKVPPYVVAGFRSAVEAAQERRAS
;
A
#
# COMPACT_ATOMS: atom_id res chain seq x y z
N MET A 1 -3.24 33.97 6.58
CA MET A 1 -2.54 32.68 6.70
C MET A 1 -1.99 32.30 5.33
N THR A 2 -0.72 31.89 5.26
CA THR A 2 -0.04 31.51 4.02
C THR A 2 -0.49 30.11 3.59
N ARG A 3 -0.69 29.87 2.29
CA ARG A 3 -1.18 28.60 1.72
C ARG A 3 -0.46 27.31 2.21
N PRO A 4 0.87 27.32 2.50
CA PRO A 4 1.57 26.16 3.07
C PRO A 4 1.07 25.76 4.47
N ARG A 5 0.89 26.73 5.39
CA ARG A 5 0.41 26.46 6.76
C ARG A 5 -0.98 25.82 6.78
N LEU A 6 -1.88 26.28 5.91
CA LEU A 6 -3.23 25.72 5.81
C LEU A 6 -3.25 24.25 5.37
N LEU A 7 -2.21 23.77 4.68
CA LEU A 7 -2.13 22.37 4.29
C LEU A 7 -1.53 21.51 5.41
N GLU A 8 -0.51 22.02 6.10
CA GLU A 8 0.07 21.36 7.28
C GLU A 8 -0.99 21.17 8.37
N ASP A 9 -1.77 22.21 8.67
CA ASP A 9 -2.86 22.14 9.65
C ASP A 9 -3.91 21.09 9.25
N ARG A 10 -4.30 21.05 7.97
CA ARG A 10 -5.26 20.06 7.45
C ARG A 10 -4.73 18.63 7.47
N LEU A 11 -3.43 18.45 7.24
CA LEU A 11 -2.81 17.13 7.29
C LEU A 11 -2.74 16.63 8.73
N ALA A 12 -2.37 17.50 9.67
CA ALA A 12 -2.37 17.18 11.10
C ALA A 12 -3.78 16.83 11.61
N GLU A 13 -4.79 17.63 11.26
CA GLU A 13 -6.20 17.36 11.57
C GLU A 13 -6.66 16.01 11.01
N HIS A 14 -6.25 15.68 9.78
CA HIS A 14 -6.58 14.38 9.18
C HIS A 14 -5.95 13.22 9.93
N VAL A 15 -4.66 13.31 10.28
CA VAL A 15 -3.95 12.24 11.02
C VAL A 15 -4.58 12.04 12.40
N GLU A 16 -4.91 13.13 13.09
CA GLU A 16 -5.59 13.08 14.39
C GLU A 16 -6.95 12.41 14.29
N ARG A 17 -7.81 12.90 13.39
CA ARG A 17 -9.14 12.31 13.17
C ARG A 17 -9.07 10.84 12.76
N LEU A 18 -8.11 10.47 11.91
CA LEU A 18 -7.92 9.08 11.49
C LEU A 18 -7.60 8.17 12.69
N GLY A 19 -6.71 8.62 13.59
CA GLY A 19 -6.39 7.86 14.80
C GLY A 19 -7.56 7.75 15.77
N GLU A 20 -8.37 8.80 15.91
CA GLU A 20 -9.51 8.84 16.83
C GLU A 20 -10.72 8.03 16.31
N GLU A 21 -11.10 8.22 15.05
CA GLU A 21 -12.29 7.60 14.46
C GLU A 21 -12.06 6.13 14.08
N HIS A 22 -10.80 5.76 13.81
CA HIS A 22 -10.43 4.44 13.31
C HIS A 22 -9.24 3.86 14.09
N PRO A 23 -9.32 3.65 15.42
CA PRO A 23 -8.20 3.10 16.17
C PRO A 23 -7.81 1.69 15.68
N PRO A 24 -6.61 1.19 16.03
CA PRO A 24 -6.22 -0.19 15.75
C PRO A 24 -7.31 -1.18 16.17
N ILE A 25 -7.62 -2.14 15.29
CA ILE A 25 -8.71 -3.09 15.51
C ILE A 25 -8.39 -3.94 16.76
N ASP A 26 -9.33 -4.02 17.69
CA ASP A 26 -9.20 -4.89 18.86
C ASP A 26 -9.37 -6.35 18.43
N LEU A 27 -8.34 -7.18 18.64
CA LEU A 27 -8.38 -8.60 18.30
C LEU A 27 -9.53 -9.35 18.99
N ALA A 28 -9.95 -8.90 20.18
CA ALA A 28 -11.08 -9.50 20.89
C ALA A 28 -12.43 -9.22 20.20
N SER A 29 -12.50 -8.23 19.31
CA SER A 29 -13.71 -7.90 18.54
C SER A 29 -13.88 -8.71 17.26
N VAL A 30 -12.89 -9.53 16.90
CA VAL A 30 -12.84 -10.26 15.64
C VAL A 30 -13.45 -11.65 15.79
N ASP A 31 -14.44 -11.95 14.93
CA ASP A 31 -15.04 -13.27 14.81
C ASP A 31 -14.48 -13.98 13.57
N PHE A 32 -13.59 -14.93 13.81
CA PHE A 32 -12.95 -15.74 12.76
C PHE A 32 -13.76 -16.98 12.35
N THR A 33 -15.07 -17.01 12.61
CA THR A 33 -15.91 -18.14 12.19
C THR A 33 -15.96 -18.22 10.66
N VAL A 34 -15.50 -19.35 10.12
CA VAL A 34 -15.58 -19.69 8.68
C VAL A 34 -16.43 -20.95 8.54
N HIS A 35 -17.50 -20.89 7.76
CA HIS A 35 -18.48 -21.98 7.59
C HIS A 35 -17.99 -23.06 6.63
N ASP A 36 -17.30 -22.67 5.56
CA ASP A 36 -16.63 -23.57 4.63
C ASP A 36 -15.12 -23.22 4.54
N PRO A 37 -14.31 -23.66 5.53
CA PRO A 37 -12.87 -23.35 5.53
C PRO A 37 -12.14 -23.85 4.29
N GLU A 38 -12.53 -25.01 3.73
CA GLU A 38 -11.90 -25.57 2.53
C GLU A 38 -12.22 -24.76 1.28
N GLY A 39 -13.50 -24.41 1.08
CA GLY A 39 -13.92 -23.57 -0.03
C GLY A 39 -13.33 -22.15 0.05
N PHE A 40 -13.32 -21.58 1.26
CA PHE A 40 -12.68 -20.29 1.52
C PHE A 40 -11.18 -20.34 1.20
N SER A 41 -10.44 -21.30 1.78
CA SER A 41 -9.00 -21.46 1.56
C SER A 41 -8.66 -21.69 0.09
N ARG A 42 -9.49 -22.44 -0.63
CA ARG A 42 -9.31 -22.67 -2.07
C ARG A 42 -9.46 -21.40 -2.91
N ARG A 43 -10.37 -20.50 -2.53
CA ARG A 43 -10.63 -19.25 -3.27
C ARG A 43 -9.69 -18.12 -2.85
N PHE A 44 -9.44 -17.97 -1.55
CA PHE A 44 -8.76 -16.80 -0.98
C PHE A 44 -7.52 -17.13 -0.15
N GLY A 45 -7.13 -18.40 0.01
CA GLY A 45 -5.95 -18.79 0.79
C GLY A 45 -4.69 -18.07 0.31
N HIS A 46 -4.37 -18.12 -0.99
CA HIS A 46 -3.22 -17.40 -1.55
C HIS A 46 -3.34 -15.87 -1.45
N VAL A 47 -4.55 -15.33 -1.42
CA VAL A 47 -4.78 -13.89 -1.18
C VAL A 47 -4.40 -13.55 0.26
N LEU A 48 -4.81 -14.38 1.22
CA LEU A 48 -4.43 -14.19 2.63
C LEU A 48 -2.93 -14.35 2.86
N ASP A 49 -2.30 -15.38 2.30
CA ASP A 49 -0.84 -15.58 2.39
C ASP A 49 -0.08 -14.30 1.98
N TYR A 50 -0.49 -13.72 0.84
CA TYR A 50 0.15 -12.51 0.32
C TYR A 50 -0.15 -11.28 1.18
N MET A 51 -1.42 -11.03 1.48
CA MET A 51 -1.84 -9.83 2.20
C MET A 51 -1.33 -9.85 3.64
N ALA A 52 -1.46 -10.96 4.38
CA ALA A 52 -0.97 -11.09 5.74
C ALA A 52 0.54 -10.81 5.84
N ARG A 53 1.33 -11.36 4.91
CA ARG A 53 2.77 -11.05 4.82
C ARG A 53 2.99 -9.55 4.62
N VAL A 54 2.36 -8.95 3.61
CA VAL A 54 2.57 -7.54 3.27
C VAL A 54 2.21 -6.61 4.43
N GLU A 55 1.09 -6.84 5.12
CA GLU A 55 0.70 -6.01 6.27
C GLU A 55 1.68 -6.20 7.44
N LEU A 56 2.16 -7.42 7.69
CA LEU A 56 3.14 -7.69 8.76
C LEU A 56 4.55 -7.16 8.45
N GLU A 57 4.87 -6.87 7.20
CA GLU A 57 6.11 -6.19 6.81
C GLU A 57 6.11 -4.69 7.17
N VAL A 58 5.03 -4.17 7.77
CA VAL A 58 4.95 -2.77 8.18
C VAL A 58 6.11 -2.33 9.07
N ASP A 59 6.60 -3.18 9.97
CA ASP A 59 7.75 -2.84 10.82
C ASP A 59 9.02 -2.59 9.99
N ARG A 60 9.26 -3.42 8.96
CA ARG A 60 10.33 -3.19 7.99
C ARG A 60 10.09 -1.88 7.24
N ASN A 61 8.86 -1.63 6.79
CA ASN A 61 8.53 -0.40 6.07
C ASN A 61 8.83 0.84 6.93
N VAL A 62 8.48 0.83 8.22
CA VAL A 62 8.81 1.91 9.16
C VAL A 62 10.33 2.07 9.32
N LEU A 63 11.08 0.96 9.44
CA LEU A 63 12.55 1.01 9.49
C LEU A 63 13.17 1.60 8.22
N GLU A 64 12.65 1.24 7.05
CA GLU A 64 13.07 1.82 5.77
C GLU A 64 12.77 3.32 5.71
N LEU A 65 11.63 3.76 6.23
CA LEU A 65 11.28 5.18 6.29
C LEU A 65 12.19 5.97 7.21
N MET A 66 12.41 5.49 8.44
CA MET A 66 13.35 6.12 9.37
C MET A 66 14.78 6.15 8.83
N THR A 67 15.15 5.17 7.99
CA THR A 67 16.44 5.16 7.33
C THR A 67 16.50 6.16 6.17
N MET A 68 15.49 6.18 5.32
CA MET A 68 15.44 7.00 4.10
C MET A 68 15.23 8.49 4.38
N LEU A 69 14.47 8.80 5.43
CA LEU A 69 14.06 10.14 5.81
C LEU A 69 14.65 10.45 7.19
N PRO A 70 15.86 11.01 7.27
CA PRO A 70 16.54 11.23 8.54
C PRO A 70 15.91 12.34 9.40
N ASP A 71 15.17 13.27 8.79
CA ASP A 71 14.48 14.36 9.51
C ASP A 71 13.08 14.64 8.90
N PRO A 72 12.14 13.68 8.99
CA PRO A 72 10.83 13.84 8.37
C PRO A 72 9.98 14.86 9.15
N PRO A 73 9.04 15.54 8.48
CA PRO A 73 8.09 16.43 9.15
C PRO A 73 7.38 15.74 10.32
N GLU A 74 7.07 16.50 11.36
CA GLU A 74 6.44 15.96 12.57
C GLU A 74 5.13 15.20 12.28
N VAL A 75 4.32 15.72 11.34
CA VAL A 75 3.06 15.09 10.93
C VAL A 75 3.27 13.74 10.25
N ASP A 76 4.37 13.55 9.52
CA ASP A 76 4.73 12.26 8.94
C ASP A 76 5.07 11.28 10.06
N ARG A 77 5.84 11.72 11.06
CA ARG A 77 6.22 10.90 12.22
C ARG A 77 5.01 10.44 13.02
N ARG A 78 4.12 11.37 13.35
CA ARG A 78 2.86 11.07 14.01
C ARG A 78 2.03 10.09 13.20
N PHE A 79 1.94 10.27 11.89
CA PHE A 79 1.19 9.35 11.03
C PHE A 79 1.77 7.94 11.07
N TYR A 80 3.05 7.74 10.76
CA TYR A 80 3.58 6.38 10.66
C TYR A 80 3.74 5.69 12.01
N ALA A 81 4.11 6.40 13.08
CA ALA A 81 4.39 5.80 14.38
C ALA A 81 3.13 5.62 15.25
N ASP A 82 2.22 6.60 15.23
CA ASP A 82 1.11 6.62 16.19
C ASP A 82 -0.22 6.15 15.59
N VAL A 83 -0.36 6.16 14.26
CA VAL A 83 -1.62 5.85 13.57
C VAL A 83 -1.48 4.64 12.65
N TRP A 84 -0.66 4.77 11.60
CA TRP A 84 -0.54 3.77 10.54
C TRP A 84 0.07 2.46 11.04
N GLN A 85 1.29 2.46 11.60
CA GLN A 85 1.94 1.22 12.05
C GLN A 85 1.09 0.42 13.04
N PRO A 86 0.50 1.00 14.10
CA PRO A 86 -0.37 0.25 15.00
C PRO A 86 -1.61 -0.35 14.31
N GLN A 87 -2.17 0.33 13.31
CA GLN A 87 -3.31 -0.16 12.52
C GLN A 87 -2.89 -1.33 11.62
N GLU A 88 -1.83 -1.17 10.83
CA GLU A 88 -1.30 -2.19 9.92
C GLU A 88 -0.88 -3.48 10.64
N ILE A 89 -0.23 -3.35 11.81
CA ILE A 89 0.12 -4.52 12.64
C ILE A 89 -1.16 -5.31 12.99
N ARG A 90 -2.27 -4.64 13.30
CA ARG A 90 -3.53 -5.32 13.57
C ARG A 90 -4.09 -5.97 12.32
N HIS A 91 -3.99 -5.34 11.16
CA HIS A 91 -4.45 -5.94 9.90
C HIS A 91 -3.70 -7.24 9.62
N GLY A 92 -2.36 -7.18 9.68
CA GLY A 92 -1.50 -8.34 9.49
C GLY A 92 -1.79 -9.48 10.45
N LEU A 93 -1.90 -9.19 11.76
CA LEU A 93 -2.22 -10.21 12.77
C LEU A 93 -3.60 -10.84 12.56
N ILE A 94 -4.59 -10.05 12.14
CA ILE A 94 -5.94 -10.55 11.88
C ILE A 94 -5.94 -11.45 10.64
N LEU A 95 -5.31 -11.03 9.55
CA LEU A 95 -5.22 -11.84 8.33
C LEU A 95 -4.39 -13.12 8.57
N ASP A 96 -3.34 -13.04 9.36
CA ASP A 96 -2.49 -14.17 9.75
C ASP A 96 -3.25 -15.20 10.61
N GLU A 97 -4.04 -14.75 11.58
CA GLU A 97 -4.90 -15.65 12.36
C GLU A 97 -5.99 -16.29 11.49
N LEU A 98 -6.60 -15.52 10.57
CA LEU A 98 -7.60 -16.04 9.65
C LEU A 98 -7.01 -17.10 8.72
N GLN A 99 -5.82 -16.88 8.14
CA GLN A 99 -5.19 -17.85 7.24
C GLN A 99 -4.89 -19.18 7.96
N VAL A 100 -4.40 -19.10 9.21
CA VAL A 100 -4.12 -20.28 10.03
C VAL A 100 -5.40 -21.08 10.29
N ARG A 101 -6.51 -20.40 10.59
CA ARG A 101 -7.81 -21.04 10.83
C ARG A 101 -8.39 -21.73 9.59
N VAL A 102 -8.05 -21.27 8.40
CA VAL A 102 -8.45 -21.92 7.13
C VAL A 102 -7.37 -22.87 6.58
N GLY A 103 -6.45 -23.30 7.45
CA GLY A 103 -5.49 -24.37 7.18
C GLY A 103 -4.26 -23.95 6.38
N ARG A 104 -3.97 -22.64 6.26
CA ARG A 104 -2.74 -22.12 5.67
C ARG A 104 -1.63 -22.04 6.74
N PRO A 105 -0.34 -22.09 6.34
CA PRO A 105 0.74 -21.79 7.27
C PRO A 105 0.68 -20.32 7.72
N PRO A 106 1.24 -19.98 8.90
CA PRO A 106 1.42 -18.58 9.29
C PRO A 106 2.38 -17.85 8.34
N ALA A 107 2.22 -16.54 8.22
CA ALA A 107 3.05 -15.70 7.37
C ALA A 107 4.49 -15.62 7.90
N THR A 108 5.44 -15.49 6.99
CA THR A 108 6.86 -15.28 7.30
C THR A 108 7.31 -13.91 6.76
N PRO A 109 6.94 -12.81 7.43
CA PRO A 109 7.29 -11.45 6.99
C PRO A 109 8.77 -11.15 7.24
N ASP A 110 9.35 -10.35 6.35
CA ASP A 110 10.61 -9.67 6.62
C ASP A 110 10.33 -8.38 7.40
N THR A 111 10.84 -8.29 8.63
CA THR A 111 10.54 -7.20 9.56
C THR A 111 11.72 -6.29 9.85
N ASP A 112 12.93 -6.63 9.39
CA ASP A 112 14.16 -5.97 9.82
C ASP A 112 15.17 -5.67 8.70
N SER A 113 14.97 -6.19 7.50
CA SER A 113 15.92 -5.96 6.42
C SER A 113 15.77 -4.54 5.83
N VAL A 114 16.91 -3.87 5.66
CA VAL A 114 16.96 -2.55 5.01
C VAL A 114 17.95 -2.58 3.87
N GLY A 115 17.43 -2.42 2.65
CA GLY A 115 18.21 -2.48 1.42
C GLY A 115 19.30 -1.41 1.32
N ALA A 116 20.40 -1.74 0.63
CA ALA A 116 21.52 -0.82 0.44
C ALA A 116 21.11 0.49 -0.27
N LYS A 117 20.17 0.42 -1.22
CA LYS A 117 19.63 1.59 -1.92
C LYS A 117 18.93 2.57 -0.95
N ILE A 118 18.14 2.04 0.00
CA ILE A 118 17.45 2.83 1.03
C ILE A 118 18.48 3.51 1.94
N LYS A 119 19.53 2.80 2.36
CA LYS A 119 20.63 3.38 3.16
C LYS A 119 21.35 4.52 2.42
N VAL A 120 21.56 4.38 1.12
CA VAL A 120 22.15 5.44 0.29
C VAL A 120 21.20 6.65 0.20
N LEU A 121 19.91 6.44 -0.02
CA LEU A 121 18.92 7.52 0.00
C LEU A 121 18.90 8.23 1.35
N GLY A 122 18.99 7.51 2.46
CA GLY A 122 19.11 8.08 3.81
C GLY A 122 20.34 8.96 4.00
N ALA A 123 21.50 8.50 3.51
CA ALA A 123 22.73 9.29 3.57
C ALA A 123 22.62 10.59 2.74
N LEU A 124 22.03 10.51 1.55
CA LEU A 124 21.78 11.66 0.67
C LEU A 124 20.66 12.58 1.21
N GLY A 125 19.69 12.01 1.92
CA GLY A 125 18.54 12.69 2.51
C GLY A 125 18.90 13.65 3.64
N ARG A 126 20.18 13.75 4.04
CA ARG A 126 20.68 14.82 4.90
C ARG A 126 20.84 16.16 4.19
N ILE A 127 20.63 16.18 2.87
CA ILE A 127 20.59 17.39 2.05
C ILE A 127 19.11 17.67 1.76
N ASP A 128 18.57 18.77 2.26
CA ASP A 128 17.15 19.13 2.21
C ASP A 128 16.51 18.89 0.83
N ALA A 129 17.18 19.33 -0.23
CA ALA A 129 16.65 19.19 -1.59
C ALA A 129 16.59 17.73 -2.08
N LEU A 130 17.48 16.85 -1.62
CA LEU A 130 17.42 15.42 -1.91
C LEU A 130 16.44 14.70 -0.96
N GLN A 131 16.26 15.23 0.24
CA GLN A 131 15.26 14.75 1.16
C GLN A 131 13.85 14.91 0.59
N ASP A 132 13.53 16.06 0.01
CA ASP A 132 12.23 16.29 -0.65
C ASP A 132 11.98 15.37 -1.85
N VAL A 133 13.04 14.98 -2.57
CA VAL A 133 12.94 13.95 -3.64
C VAL A 133 12.57 12.59 -3.03
N SER A 134 13.25 12.20 -1.96
CA SER A 134 13.01 10.92 -1.26
C SER A 134 11.62 10.89 -0.63
N ARG A 135 11.18 11.99 0.00
CA ARG A 135 9.82 12.17 0.55
C ARG A 135 8.77 12.06 -0.54
N MET A 136 8.97 12.68 -1.69
CA MET A 136 8.01 12.57 -2.79
C MET A 136 7.93 11.13 -3.32
N LEU A 137 9.05 10.43 -3.47
CA LEU A 137 9.05 9.02 -3.88
C LEU A 137 8.32 8.13 -2.87
N TYR A 138 8.53 8.38 -1.58
CA TYR A 138 7.79 7.74 -0.50
C TYR A 138 6.29 8.00 -0.64
N TYR A 139 5.86 9.25 -0.73
CA TYR A 139 4.42 9.56 -0.80
C TYR A 139 3.76 8.94 -2.02
N LEU A 140 4.42 8.91 -3.18
CA LEU A 140 3.89 8.26 -4.38
C LEU A 140 3.82 6.74 -4.25
N THR A 141 4.79 6.13 -3.56
CA THR A 141 4.79 4.69 -3.28
C THR A 141 3.68 4.33 -2.32
N GLY A 142 3.61 4.99 -1.16
CA GLY A 142 2.53 4.81 -0.18
C GLY A 142 1.16 5.02 -0.81
N MET A 143 0.95 6.11 -1.55
CA MET A 143 -0.30 6.37 -2.25
C MET A 143 -0.71 5.23 -3.21
N ALA A 144 0.24 4.65 -3.95
CA ALA A 144 -0.04 3.54 -4.85
C ALA A 144 -0.38 2.24 -4.07
N THR A 145 0.35 1.99 -2.97
CA THR A 145 0.10 0.89 -2.04
C THR A 145 -1.29 1.00 -1.42
N GLU A 146 -1.59 2.09 -0.73
CA GLU A 146 -2.89 2.26 -0.06
C GLU A 146 -4.05 2.24 -1.06
N ARG A 147 -3.86 2.79 -2.26
CA ARG A 147 -4.91 2.72 -3.28
C ARG A 147 -5.15 1.29 -3.76
N SER A 148 -4.09 0.48 -3.85
CA SER A 148 -4.18 -0.95 -4.17
C SER A 148 -4.89 -1.70 -3.04
N ALA A 149 -4.54 -1.43 -1.79
CA ALA A 149 -5.16 -2.02 -0.61
C ALA A 149 -6.67 -1.70 -0.55
N VAL A 150 -7.07 -0.43 -0.71
CA VAL A 150 -8.49 -0.04 -0.82
C VAL A 150 -9.22 -0.90 -1.85
N LEU A 151 -8.66 -1.08 -3.05
CA LEU A 151 -9.31 -1.86 -4.12
C LEU A 151 -9.35 -3.36 -3.78
N ALA A 152 -8.25 -3.91 -3.29
CA ALA A 152 -8.15 -5.31 -2.91
C ALA A 152 -9.13 -5.67 -1.79
N TYR A 153 -9.21 -4.87 -0.73
CA TYR A 153 -10.16 -5.10 0.37
C TYR A 153 -11.62 -4.92 -0.04
N ASN A 154 -11.95 -4.03 -0.99
CA ASN A 154 -13.30 -3.98 -1.56
C ASN A 154 -13.65 -5.30 -2.27
N LEU A 155 -12.77 -5.78 -3.16
CA LEU A 155 -13.00 -7.01 -3.92
C LEU A 155 -13.01 -8.26 -3.02
N LEU A 156 -12.12 -8.31 -2.04
CA LEU A 156 -12.09 -9.38 -1.04
C LEU A 156 -13.38 -9.37 -0.21
N HIS A 157 -13.82 -8.20 0.27
CA HIS A 157 -15.07 -8.10 1.02
C HIS A 157 -16.27 -8.62 0.23
N ASP A 158 -16.39 -8.22 -1.04
CA ASP A 158 -17.47 -8.67 -1.91
C ASP A 158 -17.39 -10.18 -2.14
N GLY A 159 -16.19 -10.70 -2.42
CA GLY A 159 -15.97 -12.13 -2.63
C GLY A 159 -16.21 -13.00 -1.39
N VAL A 160 -15.86 -12.52 -0.20
CA VAL A 160 -16.14 -13.19 1.09
C VAL A 160 -17.65 -13.15 1.39
N THR A 161 -18.31 -12.04 1.11
CA THR A 161 -19.77 -11.91 1.24
C THR A 161 -20.51 -12.86 0.30
N GLU A 162 -20.05 -13.01 -0.94
CA GLU A 162 -20.58 -13.96 -1.92
C GLU A 162 -20.48 -15.42 -1.46
N LEU A 163 -19.43 -15.78 -0.70
CA LEU A 163 -19.29 -17.12 -0.11
C LEU A 163 -20.22 -17.34 1.10
N GLY A 164 -20.89 -16.30 1.60
CA GLY A 164 -21.75 -16.38 2.78
C GLY A 164 -20.98 -16.28 4.11
N GLU A 165 -19.70 -15.93 4.08
CA GLU A 165 -18.83 -15.86 5.26
C GLU A 165 -18.99 -14.53 6.01
N THR A 166 -20.17 -14.37 6.62
CA THR A 166 -20.63 -13.10 7.20
C THR A 166 -19.77 -12.60 8.36
N ALA A 167 -19.28 -13.48 9.24
CA ALA A 167 -18.41 -13.11 10.37
C ALA A 167 -17.09 -12.50 9.88
N VAL A 168 -16.42 -13.18 8.94
CA VAL A 168 -15.19 -12.70 8.31
C VAL A 168 -15.43 -11.40 7.55
N ALA A 169 -16.47 -11.32 6.72
CA ALA A 169 -16.78 -10.09 5.99
C ALA A 169 -16.97 -8.89 6.93
N ALA A 170 -17.74 -9.08 8.00
CA ALA A 170 -18.15 -8.00 8.90
C ALA A 170 -17.07 -7.60 9.93
N THR A 171 -16.28 -8.55 10.42
CA THR A 171 -15.38 -8.34 11.57
C THR A 171 -13.89 -8.44 11.21
N VAL A 172 -13.53 -9.06 10.09
CA VAL A 172 -12.15 -9.09 9.57
C VAL A 172 -11.99 -8.06 8.46
N VAL A 173 -12.70 -8.23 7.35
CA VAL A 173 -12.43 -7.46 6.12
C VAL A 173 -12.98 -6.04 6.21
N ALA A 174 -14.23 -5.88 6.65
CA ALA A 174 -14.87 -4.56 6.68
C ALA A 174 -14.19 -3.54 7.61
N PRO A 175 -13.68 -3.89 8.80
CA PRO A 175 -12.96 -2.94 9.64
C PRO A 175 -11.64 -2.49 9.01
N ILE A 176 -10.85 -3.41 8.46
CA ILE A 176 -9.59 -3.08 7.76
C ILE A 176 -9.88 -2.14 6.58
N ARG A 177 -10.82 -2.54 5.72
CA ARG A 177 -11.31 -1.75 4.58
C ARG A 177 -11.73 -0.31 4.92
N ARG A 178 -12.19 -0.04 6.15
CA ARG A 178 -12.56 1.31 6.59
C ARG A 178 -11.35 2.20 6.90
N GLN A 179 -10.19 1.62 7.21
CA GLN A 179 -8.98 2.35 7.57
C GLN A 179 -8.18 2.78 6.32
N GLU A 180 -8.07 1.90 5.32
CA GLU A 180 -7.32 2.12 4.07
C GLU A 180 -7.56 3.48 3.38
N PRO A 181 -8.82 3.98 3.25
CA PRO A 181 -9.06 5.26 2.59
C PRO A 181 -8.43 6.44 3.34
N GLY A 182 -8.28 6.31 4.67
CA GLY A 182 -7.64 7.29 5.53
C GLY A 182 -6.13 7.37 5.28
N HIS A 183 -5.47 6.22 5.16
CA HIS A 183 -4.05 6.14 4.80
C HIS A 183 -3.79 6.70 3.40
N TYR A 184 -4.60 6.28 2.42
CA TYR A 184 -4.53 6.81 1.06
C TYR A 184 -4.68 8.34 1.03
N ALA A 185 -5.62 8.88 1.82
CA ALA A 185 -5.84 10.32 1.91
C ALA A 185 -4.62 11.07 2.47
N PHE A 186 -3.93 10.51 3.47
CA PHE A 186 -2.67 11.08 3.99
C PHE A 186 -1.65 11.22 2.86
N TYR A 187 -1.29 10.13 2.17
CA TYR A 187 -0.29 10.17 1.11
C TYR A 187 -0.66 11.08 -0.06
N LYS A 188 -1.95 11.10 -0.42
CA LYS A 188 -2.46 12.00 -1.44
C LYS A 188 -2.28 13.47 -1.03
N MET A 189 -2.65 13.85 0.19
CA MET A 189 -2.50 15.24 0.66
C MET A 189 -1.02 15.63 0.78
N SER A 190 -0.19 14.75 1.31
CA SER A 190 1.26 14.98 1.46
C SER A 190 1.96 15.15 0.11
N SER A 191 1.67 14.29 -0.87
CA SER A 191 2.20 14.42 -2.24
C SER A 191 1.73 15.69 -2.94
N GLN A 192 0.43 16.03 -2.84
CA GLN A 192 -0.13 17.27 -3.38
C GLN A 192 0.46 18.53 -2.72
N GLY A 193 0.83 18.43 -1.45
CA GLY A 193 1.48 19.49 -0.70
C GLY A 193 2.93 19.74 -1.05
N LEU A 194 3.67 18.67 -1.27
CA LEU A 194 5.09 18.74 -1.60
C LEU A 194 5.32 19.11 -3.07
N ALA A 195 4.47 18.62 -3.98
CA ALA A 195 4.59 18.86 -5.43
C ALA A 195 4.86 20.32 -5.86
N PRO A 196 4.14 21.35 -5.36
CA PRO A 196 4.39 22.73 -5.74
C PRO A 196 5.70 23.30 -5.16
N GLN A 197 6.26 22.67 -4.13
CA GLN A 197 7.49 23.11 -3.46
C GLN A 197 8.74 22.61 -4.18
N LEU A 198 8.63 21.52 -4.95
CA LEU A 198 9.75 20.94 -5.69
C LEU A 198 10.24 21.88 -6.81
N ALA A 199 11.56 22.02 -6.91
CA ALA A 199 12.24 22.63 -8.05
C ALA A 199 12.06 21.80 -9.33
N GLY A 200 12.35 22.41 -10.49
CA GLY A 200 12.23 21.73 -11.79
C GLY A 200 13.07 20.46 -11.89
N TRP A 201 14.31 20.49 -11.39
CA TRP A 201 15.21 19.34 -11.41
C TRP A 201 14.77 18.23 -10.43
N GLN A 202 14.21 18.59 -9.27
CA GLN A 202 13.66 17.63 -8.30
C GLN A 202 12.48 16.88 -8.93
N ARG A 203 11.54 17.59 -9.58
CA ARG A 203 10.43 16.96 -10.30
C ARG A 203 10.89 16.02 -11.41
N TRP A 204 11.90 16.43 -12.18
CA TRP A 204 12.50 15.58 -13.21
C TRP A 204 13.11 14.32 -12.60
N LEU A 205 13.86 14.47 -11.49
CA LEU A 205 14.51 13.36 -10.81
C LEU A 205 13.49 12.38 -10.21
N VAL A 206 12.47 12.88 -9.50
CA VAL A 206 11.36 12.06 -8.98
C VAL A 206 10.72 11.27 -10.10
N ARG A 207 10.38 11.91 -11.23
CA ARG A 207 9.79 11.21 -12.38
C ARG A 207 10.70 10.09 -12.88
N ARG A 208 11.99 10.38 -13.05
CA ARG A 208 12.96 9.40 -13.56
C ARG A 208 13.12 8.21 -12.61
N LEU A 209 13.30 8.49 -11.32
CA LEU A 209 13.44 7.46 -10.29
C LEU A 209 12.17 6.63 -10.19
N ARG A 210 11.00 7.26 -10.14
CA ARG A 210 9.71 6.56 -10.07
C ARG A 210 9.46 5.65 -11.26
N THR A 211 9.77 6.08 -12.48
CA THR A 211 9.68 5.22 -13.68
C THR A 211 10.59 3.99 -13.60
N LEU A 212 11.75 4.10 -12.97
CA LEU A 212 12.72 3.01 -12.84
C LEU A 212 12.47 2.09 -11.66
N SER A 213 11.79 2.59 -10.62
CA SER A 213 11.64 1.91 -9.33
C SER A 213 10.21 1.52 -9.00
N PHE A 214 9.24 1.75 -9.90
CA PHE A 214 7.87 1.32 -9.67
C PHE A 214 7.81 -0.21 -9.60
N ALA A 215 7.21 -0.71 -8.52
CA ALA A 215 6.82 -2.10 -8.36
C ALA A 215 5.41 -2.15 -7.73
N PRO A 216 4.61 -3.19 -8.00
CA PRO A 216 3.39 -3.45 -7.26
C PRO A 216 3.64 -3.59 -5.76
N VAL A 217 2.61 -3.33 -4.94
CA VAL A 217 2.69 -3.41 -3.48
C VAL A 217 3.22 -4.77 -3.03
N GLY A 218 4.22 -4.78 -2.13
CA GLY A 218 4.75 -6.00 -1.53
C GLY A 218 5.65 -6.85 -2.43
N VAL A 219 6.01 -6.36 -3.63
CA VAL A 219 6.85 -7.10 -4.60
C VAL A 219 8.30 -6.64 -4.51
N ASN A 220 9.18 -7.52 -4.01
CA ASN A 220 10.62 -7.28 -3.88
C ASN A 220 11.47 -8.21 -4.76
N ASP A 221 10.89 -9.33 -5.22
CA ASP A 221 11.55 -10.32 -6.06
C ASP A 221 10.59 -10.95 -7.09
N ASP A 222 11.09 -11.88 -7.89
CA ASP A 222 10.34 -12.55 -8.95
C ASP A 222 9.24 -13.49 -8.41
N GLU A 223 9.43 -14.07 -7.23
CA GLU A 223 8.45 -14.97 -6.60
C GLU A 223 7.25 -14.15 -6.10
N GLN A 224 7.52 -13.08 -5.35
CA GLN A 224 6.50 -12.15 -4.86
C GLN A 224 5.75 -11.46 -6.01
N ARG A 225 6.42 -11.23 -7.16
CA ARG A 225 5.76 -10.70 -8.36
C ARG A 225 4.68 -11.65 -8.86
N ALA A 226 4.96 -12.95 -8.93
CA ALA A 226 3.98 -13.94 -9.36
C ALA A 226 2.90 -14.14 -8.28
N ASP A 227 3.23 -14.06 -6.98
CA ASP A 227 2.23 -14.13 -5.91
C ASP A 227 1.24 -12.96 -6.00
N PHE A 228 1.73 -11.74 -6.23
CA PHE A 228 0.87 -10.58 -6.47
C PHE A 228 -0.05 -10.79 -7.70
N GLY A 229 0.49 -11.38 -8.77
CA GLY A 229 -0.28 -11.74 -9.95
C GLY A 229 -1.41 -12.74 -9.64
N GLU A 230 -1.14 -13.72 -8.78
CA GLU A 230 -2.17 -14.67 -8.33
C GLU A 230 -3.27 -13.97 -7.53
N VAL A 231 -2.93 -13.00 -6.67
CA VAL A 231 -3.92 -12.16 -5.98
C VAL A 231 -4.78 -11.41 -6.98
N MET A 232 -4.16 -10.78 -7.99
CA MET A 232 -4.90 -10.06 -9.02
C MET A 232 -5.89 -10.96 -9.77
N MET A 233 -5.47 -12.17 -10.13
CA MET A 233 -6.34 -13.14 -10.80
C MET A 233 -7.46 -13.65 -9.89
N ALA A 234 -7.16 -13.91 -8.60
CA ALA A 234 -8.15 -14.39 -7.62
C ALA A 234 -9.23 -13.34 -7.33
N LEU A 235 -8.85 -12.06 -7.30
CA LEU A 235 -9.77 -10.93 -7.11
C LEU A 235 -10.39 -10.44 -8.43
N GLY A 236 -10.03 -11.04 -9.58
CA GLY A 236 -10.57 -10.70 -10.90
C GLY A 236 -10.09 -9.36 -11.48
N ILE A 237 -9.00 -8.81 -10.95
CA ILE A 237 -8.39 -7.54 -11.38
C ILE A 237 -7.77 -7.67 -12.79
N ASP A 238 -7.27 -8.86 -13.13
CA ASP A 238 -6.67 -9.17 -14.43
C ASP A 238 -7.62 -8.93 -15.62
N ARG A 239 -8.93 -8.98 -15.38
CA ARG A 239 -9.98 -8.78 -16.41
C ARG A 239 -10.12 -7.32 -16.86
N ASP A 240 -9.73 -6.36 -16.02
CA ASP A 240 -9.76 -4.92 -16.33
C ASP A 240 -8.54 -4.20 -15.73
N LEU A 241 -7.37 -4.69 -16.13
CA LEU A 241 -6.07 -4.23 -15.66
C LEU A 241 -5.84 -2.72 -15.87
N GLU A 242 -6.31 -2.19 -17.00
CA GLU A 242 -6.11 -0.77 -17.34
C GLU A 242 -6.90 0.15 -16.42
N SER A 243 -8.16 -0.19 -16.09
CA SER A 243 -8.99 0.56 -15.16
C SER A 243 -8.43 0.53 -13.73
N PHE A 244 -7.91 -0.63 -13.30
CA PHE A 244 -7.21 -0.78 -12.03
C PHE A 244 -5.96 0.12 -11.98
N ALA A 245 -5.12 0.05 -13.01
CA ALA A 245 -3.92 0.86 -13.12
C ALA A 245 -4.22 2.38 -13.19
N GLU A 246 -5.28 2.77 -13.91
CA GLU A 246 -5.74 4.16 -13.97
C GLU A 246 -6.15 4.69 -12.60
N THR A 247 -6.84 3.87 -11.82
CA THR A 247 -7.30 4.24 -10.50
C THR A 247 -6.14 4.47 -9.52
N ILE A 248 -5.09 3.64 -9.61
CA ILE A 248 -3.88 3.76 -8.77
C ILE A 248 -3.01 4.93 -9.21
N ALA A 249 -2.80 5.07 -10.52
CA ALA A 249 -1.86 6.06 -11.04
C ALA A 249 -2.44 7.48 -11.15
N ARG A 250 -3.75 7.69 -10.94
CA ARG A 250 -4.42 8.98 -11.24
C ARG A 250 -3.70 10.19 -10.64
N VAL A 251 -3.42 10.15 -9.34
CA VAL A 251 -2.78 11.30 -8.66
C VAL A 251 -1.33 11.43 -9.08
N GLU A 252 -0.60 10.32 -9.19
CA GLU A 252 0.78 10.33 -9.68
C GLU A 252 0.85 10.95 -11.09
N ARG A 253 -0.08 10.55 -11.97
CA ARG A 253 -0.25 11.06 -13.33
C ARG A 253 -0.36 12.58 -13.29
N ASP A 254 -1.32 13.07 -12.52
CA ASP A 254 -1.65 14.48 -12.42
C ASP A 254 -0.49 15.31 -11.82
N LEU A 255 0.34 14.71 -10.96
CA LEU A 255 1.47 15.39 -10.34
C LEU A 255 2.73 15.41 -11.24
N LEU A 256 3.07 14.29 -11.88
CA LEU A 256 4.35 14.14 -12.57
C LEU A 256 4.27 14.34 -14.10
N TRP A 257 3.11 14.10 -14.72
CA TRP A 257 2.89 14.20 -16.18
C TRP A 257 1.72 15.11 -16.56
N ALA A 258 1.39 16.12 -15.73
CA ALA A 258 0.33 17.10 -16.02
C ALA A 258 0.40 17.77 -17.41
N ARG A 259 1.59 17.79 -18.04
CA ARG A 259 1.84 18.39 -19.35
C ARG A 259 1.69 17.42 -20.52
N GLU A 260 1.50 16.13 -20.26
CA GLU A 260 1.41 15.09 -21.27
C GLU A 260 -0.06 14.82 -21.62
N ALA A 261 -0.55 15.57 -22.60
CA ALA A 261 -1.94 15.51 -23.02
C ALA A 261 -2.32 14.09 -23.50
N GLY A 262 -3.46 13.59 -23.01
CA GLY A 262 -4.02 12.31 -23.44
C GLY A 262 -3.44 11.07 -22.74
N MET A 263 -2.42 11.19 -21.89
CA MET A 263 -1.95 10.08 -21.06
C MET A 263 -3.02 9.72 -20.02
N LYS A 264 -3.56 8.51 -20.07
CA LYS A 264 -4.48 8.01 -19.04
C LYS A 264 -3.74 7.43 -17.84
N VAL A 265 -2.69 6.65 -18.10
CA VAL A 265 -1.89 5.92 -17.11
C VAL A 265 -0.41 5.96 -17.55
N PRO A 266 0.56 6.20 -16.66
CA PRO A 266 1.97 6.05 -16.97
C PRO A 266 2.29 4.61 -17.42
N PRO A 267 3.01 4.39 -18.54
CA PRO A 267 3.21 3.05 -19.11
C PRO A 267 3.88 2.03 -18.17
N TYR A 268 4.79 2.49 -17.30
CA TYR A 268 5.49 1.60 -16.37
C TYR A 268 4.56 1.06 -15.27
N VAL A 269 3.48 1.76 -14.92
CA VAL A 269 2.50 1.27 -13.93
C VAL A 269 1.74 0.08 -14.53
N VAL A 270 1.25 0.23 -15.75
CA VAL A 270 0.57 -0.84 -16.48
C VAL A 270 1.53 -2.02 -16.70
N ALA A 271 2.78 -1.74 -17.09
CA ALA A 271 3.78 -2.78 -17.28
C ALA A 271 4.08 -3.55 -15.98
N GLY A 272 4.18 -2.87 -14.83
CA GLY A 272 4.38 -3.50 -13.54
C GLY A 272 3.26 -4.48 -13.20
N PHE A 273 2.00 -4.06 -13.29
CA PHE A 273 0.86 -4.94 -13.02
C PHE A 273 0.71 -6.05 -14.05
N ARG A 274 0.95 -5.77 -15.34
CA ARG A 274 0.91 -6.78 -16.39
C ARG A 274 1.95 -7.87 -16.15
N SER A 275 3.18 -7.48 -15.81
CA SER A 275 4.27 -8.43 -15.54
C SER A 275 3.99 -9.34 -14.35
N ALA A 276 3.20 -8.89 -13.36
CA ALA A 276 2.76 -9.72 -12.26
C ALA A 276 1.76 -10.79 -12.72
N VAL A 277 0.75 -10.40 -13.49
CA VAL A 277 -0.24 -11.34 -14.06
C VAL A 277 0.43 -12.35 -14.99
N GLU A 278 1.35 -11.91 -15.85
CA GLU A 278 2.12 -12.79 -16.74
C GLU A 278 2.95 -13.82 -15.93
N ALA A 279 3.65 -13.37 -14.88
CA ALA A 279 4.43 -14.26 -14.02
C ALA A 279 3.58 -15.31 -13.30
N ALA A 280 2.38 -14.94 -12.83
CA ALA A 280 1.43 -15.88 -12.24
C ALA A 280 0.91 -16.93 -13.25
N GLN A 281 0.66 -16.51 -14.49
CA GLN A 281 0.23 -17.42 -15.57
C GLN A 281 1.33 -18.41 -15.96
N GLU A 282 2.57 -17.95 -16.08
CA GLU A 282 3.73 -18.79 -16.36
C GLU A 282 3.94 -19.85 -15.27
N ARG A 283 3.80 -19.47 -14.00
CA ARG A 283 3.88 -20.40 -12.87
C ARG A 283 2.80 -21.49 -12.93
N ARG A 284 1.56 -21.15 -13.29
CA ARG A 284 0.45 -22.12 -13.42
C ARG A 284 0.59 -23.07 -14.60
N ALA A 285 1.37 -22.69 -15.62
CA ALA A 285 1.61 -23.50 -16.81
C ALA A 285 2.79 -24.48 -16.66
N SER A 286 3.59 -24.33 -15.59
CA SER A 286 4.75 -25.16 -15.26
C SER A 286 4.38 -26.32 -14.34
#